data_AF-A0A0G4N8I0-F1
#
_entry.id   AF-A0A0G4N8I0-F1
#
_cell.length_a   1.000
_cell.length_b   1.000
_cell.length_c   1.000
_cell.angle_alpha   90.00
_cell.angle_beta   90.00
_cell.angle_gamma   90.00
#
_symmetry.space_group_name_H-M   'P 1'
#
loop_
_entity.id
_entity.type
_entity.pdbx_description
1 polymer ?
#
loop_
_entity_poly.entity_id
_entity_poly.type
_entity_poly.pdbx_seq_one_letter_code
_entity_poly.pdbx_strand_id
1 'polypeptide(L)'
;MNVWKCEAERPGRHHVFTEQYVRLMVKILVVMSDRVSLEALLRRIRKKGTEFYHFADLWQTCCHSYLALLRQSHKVRPIEEDKFKLVATEDFEIMADRLAEWAGEFAGDLPVLQCMKEAIELKKLNGGLMKAGAIDEVINDCYTYLYLEIGPTLPGPSPSEVLEARARARAREEAQNDASNSLKPQSTLTNILNPPGSQEANGDGEKQTEALPRKKVGIRRPDILRRAEQVYTRAMEAPKSAGLASKSRLGSISSGKRGSNTPNGGEAASPASDGSDMEEPVGDDTEMKDEPTIDEGDDPDATTQMTAASSPRGSIHDSADDESDLSDQR
;
A
#
# COMPACT_ATOMS: atom_id res chain seq x y z
N MET A 1 13.19 13.72 11.02
CA MET A 1 13.41 14.90 10.17
C MET A 1 13.02 16.09 11.01
N ASN A 2 14.03 16.73 11.59
CA ASN A 2 13.83 17.89 12.44
C ASN A 2 14.01 19.10 11.53
N VAL A 3 13.00 19.95 11.50
CA VAL A 3 13.03 21.20 10.74
C VAL A 3 13.87 22.18 11.53
N TRP A 4 14.98 22.64 10.96
CA TRP A 4 15.70 23.77 11.55
C TRP A 4 14.83 25.01 11.36
N LYS A 5 14.36 25.59 12.47
CA LYS A 5 13.73 26.91 12.49
C LYS A 5 14.77 27.91 12.96
N CYS A 6 15.06 28.93 12.16
CA CYS A 6 15.95 30.00 12.61
C CYS A 6 15.13 30.96 13.51
N GLU A 7 15.64 31.29 14.69
CA GLU A 7 14.93 32.18 15.65
C GLU A 7 14.60 33.57 15.04
N ALA A 8 15.41 34.04 14.09
CA ALA A 8 15.20 35.32 13.39
C ALA A 8 14.29 35.20 12.13
N GLU A 9 13.75 34.02 11.86
CA GLU A 9 12.96 33.76 10.66
C GLU A 9 11.51 34.24 10.81
N ARG A 10 10.97 34.88 9.77
CA ARG A 10 9.55 35.25 9.76
C ARG A 10 8.67 33.98 9.91
N PRO A 11 7.57 34.05 10.69
CA PRO A 11 6.64 32.94 10.82
C PRO A 11 6.22 32.35 9.47
N GLY A 12 6.23 31.02 9.37
CA GLY A 12 5.80 30.27 8.18
C GLY A 12 6.86 30.05 7.10
N ARG A 13 7.99 30.77 7.08
CA ARG A 13 9.04 30.56 6.05
C ARG A 13 9.71 29.17 6.14
N HIS A 14 9.79 28.61 7.34
CA HIS A 14 10.40 27.29 7.57
C HIS A 14 9.68 26.17 6.82
N HIS A 15 8.38 26.32 6.54
CA HIS A 15 7.61 25.36 5.74
C HIS A 15 8.13 25.28 4.29
N VAL A 16 8.58 26.41 3.73
CA VAL A 16 9.14 26.49 2.38
C VAL A 16 10.54 25.86 2.34
N PHE A 17 11.41 26.18 3.30
CA PHE A 17 12.75 25.59 3.34
C PHE A 17 12.70 24.07 3.57
N THR A 18 11.78 23.62 4.43
CA THR A 18 11.57 22.19 4.66
C THR A 18 11.11 21.47 3.40
N GLU A 19 10.16 22.05 2.66
CA GLU A 19 9.71 21.53 1.37
C GLU A 19 10.87 21.42 0.36
N GLN A 20 11.66 22.49 0.19
CA GLN A 20 12.80 22.50 -0.73
C GLN A 20 13.86 21.45 -0.35
N TYR A 21 14.15 21.31 0.94
CA TYR A 21 15.08 20.31 1.44
C TYR A 21 14.56 18.88 1.19
N VAL A 22 13.27 18.61 1.41
CA VAL A 22 12.67 17.32 1.03
C VAL A 22 12.86 17.04 -0.46
N ARG A 23 12.56 18.00 -1.34
CA ARG A 23 12.72 17.81 -2.79
C ARG A 23 14.16 17.49 -3.17
N LEU A 24 15.14 18.15 -2.54
CA LEU A 24 16.55 17.84 -2.72
C LEU A 24 16.89 16.41 -2.24
N MET A 25 16.43 16.03 -1.05
CA MET A 25 16.67 14.70 -0.50
C MET A 25 16.09 13.60 -1.40
N VAL A 26 14.88 13.79 -1.92
CA VAL A 26 14.26 12.84 -2.86
C VAL A 26 15.13 12.68 -4.11
N LYS A 27 15.62 13.78 -4.71
CA LYS A 27 16.51 13.71 -5.87
C LYS A 27 17.79 12.92 -5.57
N ILE A 28 18.41 13.16 -4.42
CA ILE A 28 19.62 12.43 -4.00
C ILE A 28 19.32 10.93 -3.85
N LEU A 29 18.23 10.57 -3.16
CA LEU A 29 17.84 9.18 -2.95
C LEU A 29 17.52 8.45 -4.26
N VAL A 30 16.91 9.14 -5.23
CA VAL A 30 16.68 8.61 -6.58
C VAL A 30 18.00 8.33 -7.29
N VAL A 31 18.96 9.27 -7.26
CA VAL A 31 20.28 9.09 -7.89
C VAL A 31 21.06 7.95 -7.23
N MET A 32 20.98 7.82 -5.90
CA MET A 32 21.61 6.74 -5.14
C MET A 32 20.89 5.39 -5.29
N SER A 33 19.73 5.37 -5.94
CA SER A 33 18.84 4.20 -6.00
C SER A 33 18.45 3.66 -4.61
N ASP A 34 18.41 4.51 -3.58
CA ASP A 34 18.10 4.12 -2.21
C ASP A 34 16.58 4.18 -1.96
N ARG A 35 15.93 3.08 -2.34
CA ARG A 35 14.48 2.89 -2.21
C ARG A 35 14.03 2.84 -0.75
N VAL A 36 14.79 2.18 0.13
CA VAL A 36 14.40 1.96 1.52
C VAL A 36 14.36 3.29 2.28
N SER A 37 15.37 4.14 2.08
CA SER A 37 15.40 5.47 2.69
C SER A 37 14.32 6.38 2.12
N LEU A 38 14.00 6.28 0.83
CA LEU A 38 12.92 7.07 0.20
C LEU A 38 11.54 6.66 0.73
N GLU A 39 11.29 5.37 0.95
CA GLU A 39 10.07 4.89 1.60
C GLU A 39 9.95 5.44 3.03
N ALA A 40 11.03 5.37 3.81
CA ALA A 40 11.07 5.91 5.18
C ALA A 40 10.83 7.43 5.20
N LEU A 41 11.35 8.16 4.21
CA LEU A 41 11.11 9.59 4.04
C LEU A 41 9.63 9.88 3.74
N LEU A 42 9.00 9.13 2.82
CA LEU A 42 7.57 9.27 2.52
C LEU A 42 6.69 9.08 3.76
N ARG A 43 6.97 8.06 4.58
CA ARG A 43 6.22 7.83 5.84
C ARG A 43 6.34 9.03 6.79
N ARG A 44 7.52 9.65 6.87
CA ARG A 44 7.75 10.86 7.71
C ARG A 44 7.00 12.07 7.17
N ILE A 45 7.05 12.31 5.85
CA ILE A 45 6.33 13.40 5.19
C ILE A 45 4.83 13.25 5.42
N ARG A 46 4.29 12.04 5.24
CA ARG A 46 2.87 11.74 5.44
C ARG A 46 2.37 12.07 6.85
N LYS A 47 3.19 11.78 7.87
CA LYS A 47 2.89 12.05 9.29
C LYS A 47 2.89 13.55 9.60
N LYS A 48 3.75 14.32 8.93
CA LYS A 48 4.01 15.74 9.19
C LYS A 48 3.43 16.66 8.11
N GLY A 49 2.33 16.27 7.46
CA GLY A 49 1.85 16.96 6.25
C GLY A 49 1.59 18.46 6.40
N THR A 50 1.22 18.92 7.59
CA THR A 50 0.98 20.33 7.92
C THR A 50 2.26 21.15 8.06
N GLU A 51 3.44 20.52 8.10
CA GLU A 51 4.73 21.20 8.23
C GLU A 51 5.33 21.61 6.88
N PHE A 52 4.64 21.39 5.77
CA PHE A 52 5.16 21.64 4.43
C PHE A 52 4.34 22.69 3.66
N TYR A 53 5.04 23.57 2.98
CA TYR A 53 4.45 24.40 1.94
C TYR A 53 4.07 23.52 0.74
N HIS A 54 2.91 23.77 0.11
CA HIS A 54 2.38 22.98 -1.00
C HIS A 54 2.46 21.46 -0.78
N PHE A 55 2.02 20.98 0.37
CA PHE A 55 2.11 19.56 0.74
C PHE A 55 1.55 18.60 -0.31
N ALA A 56 0.41 18.92 -0.95
CA ALA A 56 -0.19 18.05 -1.97
C ALA A 56 0.75 17.84 -3.17
N ASP A 57 1.35 18.92 -3.68
CA ASP A 57 2.28 18.86 -4.82
C ASP A 57 3.60 18.19 -4.43
N LEU A 58 4.09 18.46 -3.22
CA LEU A 58 5.26 17.80 -2.67
C LEU A 58 5.01 16.28 -2.56
N TRP A 59 3.91 15.88 -1.94
CA TRP A 59 3.49 14.50 -1.78
C TRP A 59 3.42 13.80 -3.14
N GLN A 60 2.71 14.40 -4.09
CA GLN A 60 2.59 13.87 -5.45
C GLN A 60 3.96 13.69 -6.11
N THR A 61 4.85 14.69 -6.04
CA THR A 61 6.19 14.61 -6.62
C THR A 61 7.02 13.48 -6.01
N CYS A 62 6.97 13.33 -4.67
CA CYS A 62 7.68 12.29 -3.95
C CYS A 62 7.15 10.89 -4.31
N CYS A 63 5.83 10.72 -4.40
CA CYS A 63 5.21 9.46 -4.81
C CYS A 63 5.60 9.06 -6.24
N HIS A 64 5.57 9.98 -7.19
CA HIS A 64 6.00 9.70 -8.57
C HIS A 64 7.49 9.32 -8.64
N SER A 65 8.34 10.02 -7.89
CA SER A 65 9.77 9.71 -7.81
C SER A 65 10.02 8.32 -7.22
N TYR A 66 9.28 7.95 -6.18
CA TYR A 66 9.35 6.62 -5.58
C TYR A 66 8.84 5.52 -6.52
N LEU A 67 7.73 5.75 -7.24
CA LEU A 67 7.22 4.81 -8.24
C LEU A 67 8.22 4.59 -9.39
N ALA A 68 8.83 5.65 -9.90
CA ALA A 68 9.85 5.56 -10.94
C ALA A 68 11.06 4.73 -10.45
N LEU A 69 11.55 5.02 -9.24
CA LEU A 69 12.62 4.26 -8.62
C LEU A 69 12.24 2.78 -8.41
N LEU A 70 11.00 2.51 -7.96
CA LEU A 70 10.50 1.17 -7.74
C LEU A 70 10.54 0.32 -9.02
N ARG A 71 10.07 0.89 -10.13
CA ARG A 71 10.13 0.22 -11.46
C ARG A 71 11.56 -0.06 -11.88
N GLN A 72 12.48 0.88 -11.65
CA GLN A 72 13.90 0.73 -11.98
C GLN A 72 14.56 -0.36 -11.14
N SER A 73 14.37 -0.35 -9.82
CA SER A 73 14.99 -1.31 -8.89
C SER A 73 14.55 -2.74 -9.18
N HIS A 74 13.26 -2.94 -9.49
CA HIS A 74 12.69 -4.27 -9.74
C HIS A 74 12.65 -4.65 -11.22
N LYS A 75 13.20 -3.80 -12.12
CA LYS A 75 13.25 -3.99 -13.58
C LYS A 75 11.88 -4.24 -14.21
N VAL A 76 10.84 -3.57 -13.72
CA VAL A 76 9.47 -3.70 -14.23
C VAL A 76 9.26 -2.75 -15.41
N ARG A 77 9.01 -3.32 -16.59
CA ARG A 77 8.71 -2.55 -17.81
C ARG A 77 7.25 -2.07 -17.82
N PRO A 78 6.96 -0.88 -18.36
CA PRO A 78 5.59 -0.48 -18.68
C PRO A 78 4.97 -1.36 -19.74
N ILE A 79 3.68 -1.66 -19.57
CA ILE A 79 2.89 -2.41 -20.54
C ILE A 79 1.91 -1.44 -21.20
N GLU A 80 2.22 -1.09 -22.45
CA GLU A 80 1.45 -0.11 -23.22
C GLU A 80 0.18 -0.70 -23.83
N GLU A 81 0.14 -2.02 -24.00
CA GLU A 81 -0.98 -2.73 -24.62
C GLU A 81 -1.89 -3.37 -23.58
N ASP A 82 -3.20 -3.24 -23.80
CA ASP A 82 -4.19 -3.94 -22.99
C ASP A 82 -4.26 -5.43 -23.36
N LYS A 83 -3.44 -6.22 -22.65
CA LYS A 83 -3.28 -7.67 -22.84
C LYS A 83 -4.51 -8.48 -22.42
N PHE A 84 -5.48 -7.87 -21.73
CA PHE A 84 -6.67 -8.56 -21.22
C PHE A 84 -7.93 -8.38 -22.08
N LYS A 85 -7.86 -7.63 -23.18
CA LYS A 85 -9.00 -7.40 -24.09
C LYS A 85 -9.62 -8.68 -24.65
N LEU A 86 -8.78 -9.67 -24.95
CA LEU A 86 -9.18 -10.92 -25.60
C LEU A 86 -9.25 -12.11 -24.64
N VAL A 87 -8.91 -11.90 -23.36
CA VAL A 87 -8.91 -12.97 -22.36
C VAL A 87 -10.34 -13.19 -21.88
N ALA A 88 -10.82 -14.43 -21.92
CA ALA A 88 -12.11 -14.78 -21.38
C ALA A 88 -12.11 -14.64 -19.85
N THR A 89 -13.21 -14.12 -19.29
CA THR A 89 -13.33 -13.89 -17.84
C THR A 89 -13.07 -15.15 -17.03
N GLU A 90 -13.62 -16.29 -17.47
CA GLU A 90 -13.47 -17.57 -16.81
C GLU A 90 -12.01 -18.09 -16.83
N ASP A 91 -11.29 -17.93 -17.96
CA ASP A 91 -9.87 -18.30 -18.07
C ASP A 91 -9.03 -17.45 -17.10
N PHE A 92 -9.33 -16.16 -17.04
CA PHE A 92 -8.68 -15.23 -16.13
C PHE A 92 -8.92 -15.60 -14.67
N GLU A 93 -10.14 -15.98 -14.29
CA GLU A 93 -10.45 -16.36 -12.91
C GLU A 93 -9.69 -17.59 -12.47
N ILE A 94 -9.63 -18.64 -13.30
CA ILE A 94 -8.87 -19.85 -13.01
C ILE A 94 -7.39 -19.54 -12.83
N MET A 95 -6.81 -18.74 -13.73
CA MET A 95 -5.40 -18.36 -13.64
C MET A 95 -5.13 -17.45 -12.44
N ALA A 96 -6.03 -16.54 -12.12
CA ALA A 96 -5.91 -15.65 -10.98
C ALA A 96 -5.92 -16.41 -9.66
N ASP A 97 -6.76 -17.44 -9.53
CA ASP A 97 -6.80 -18.29 -8.34
C ASP A 97 -5.51 -19.09 -8.18
N ARG A 98 -4.98 -19.68 -9.27
CA ARG A 98 -3.68 -20.38 -9.27
C ARG A 98 -2.52 -19.46 -8.90
N LEU A 99 -2.49 -18.25 -9.45
CA LEU A 99 -1.46 -17.26 -9.11
C LEU A 99 -1.52 -16.85 -7.63
N ALA A 100 -2.72 -16.75 -7.06
CA ALA A 100 -2.88 -16.43 -5.65
C ALA A 100 -2.40 -17.56 -4.73
N GLU A 101 -2.66 -18.81 -5.09
CA GLU A 101 -2.15 -19.99 -4.38
C GLU A 101 -0.63 -20.09 -4.49
N TRP A 102 -0.09 -20.02 -5.71
CA TRP A 102 1.35 -20.02 -5.97
C TRP A 102 2.09 -18.92 -5.21
N ALA A 103 1.53 -17.72 -5.16
CA ALA A 103 2.13 -16.62 -4.42
C ALA A 103 2.15 -16.87 -2.89
N GLY A 104 1.22 -17.67 -2.35
CA GLY A 104 1.26 -18.11 -0.96
C GLY A 104 2.35 -19.16 -0.66
N GLU A 105 2.85 -19.86 -1.67
CA GLU A 105 3.87 -20.91 -1.52
C GLU A 105 5.29 -20.42 -1.84
N PHE A 106 5.44 -19.58 -2.87
CA PHE A 106 6.74 -19.20 -3.46
C PHE A 106 7.07 -17.70 -3.29
N ALA A 107 6.45 -17.01 -2.33
CA ALA A 107 6.50 -15.55 -2.19
C ALA A 107 7.88 -14.90 -1.91
N GLY A 108 8.95 -15.70 -1.81
CA GLY A 108 10.31 -15.22 -1.59
C GLY A 108 11.04 -15.01 -2.91
N ASP A 109 11.47 -13.78 -3.16
CA ASP A 109 12.50 -13.36 -4.14
C ASP A 109 12.12 -12.98 -5.58
N LEU A 110 10.86 -13.09 -6.03
CA LEU A 110 10.53 -12.55 -7.37
C LEU A 110 10.49 -10.99 -7.33
N PRO A 111 11.33 -10.28 -8.12
CA PRO A 111 11.38 -8.81 -8.08
C PRO A 111 10.04 -8.14 -8.41
N VAL A 112 9.28 -8.72 -9.35
CA VAL A 112 7.94 -8.22 -9.73
C VAL A 112 6.94 -8.32 -8.57
N LEU A 113 6.97 -9.41 -7.78
CA LEU A 113 6.13 -9.53 -6.60
C LEU A 113 6.52 -8.49 -5.54
N GLN A 114 7.82 -8.25 -5.35
CA GLN A 114 8.30 -7.25 -4.42
C GLN A 114 7.93 -5.82 -4.84
N CYS A 115 8.03 -5.50 -6.14
CA CYS A 115 7.53 -4.27 -6.73
C CYS A 115 6.03 -4.07 -6.45
N MET A 116 5.23 -5.10 -6.73
CA MET A 116 3.78 -5.06 -6.50
C MET A 116 3.42 -4.86 -5.03
N LYS A 117 4.12 -5.56 -4.12
CA LYS A 117 3.97 -5.41 -2.66
C LYS A 117 4.17 -3.96 -2.24
N GLU A 118 5.27 -3.35 -2.66
CA GLU A 118 5.60 -1.98 -2.29
C GLU A 118 4.68 -0.94 -2.94
N ALA A 119 4.22 -1.17 -4.15
CA ALA A 119 3.22 -0.31 -4.80
C ALA A 119 1.88 -0.35 -4.05
N ILE A 120 1.44 -1.52 -3.58
CA ILE A 120 0.24 -1.68 -2.75
C ILE A 120 0.42 -0.99 -1.40
N GLU A 121 1.58 -1.11 -0.76
CA GLU A 121 1.89 -0.38 0.49
C GLU A 121 1.90 1.14 0.29
N LEU A 122 2.43 1.62 -0.85
CA LEU A 122 2.34 3.03 -1.21
C LEU A 122 0.90 3.47 -1.43
N LYS A 123 0.05 2.64 -2.06
CA LYS A 123 -1.38 2.91 -2.24
C LYS A 123 -2.09 3.10 -0.89
N LYS A 124 -1.78 2.24 0.09
CA LYS A 124 -2.28 2.35 1.46
C LYS A 124 -1.77 3.64 2.14
N LEU A 125 -0.47 3.92 2.03
CA LEU A 125 0.15 5.12 2.60
C LEU A 125 -0.43 6.41 2.01
N ASN A 126 -0.74 6.39 0.71
CA ASN A 126 -1.37 7.51 0.00
C ASN A 126 -2.74 7.85 0.58
N GLY A 127 -3.58 6.86 0.90
CA GLY A 127 -4.87 7.11 1.57
C GLY A 127 -5.76 8.17 0.90
N GLY A 128 -5.67 8.31 -0.43
CA GLY A 128 -6.43 9.29 -1.20
C GLY A 128 -5.84 10.71 -1.31
N LEU A 129 -4.62 10.96 -0.78
CA LEU A 129 -3.97 12.28 -0.85
C LEU A 129 -3.67 12.73 -2.29
N MET A 130 -3.28 11.81 -3.15
CA MET A 130 -3.21 12.00 -4.61
C MET A 130 -4.05 10.96 -5.35
N LYS A 131 -4.39 11.25 -6.61
CA LYS A 131 -5.03 10.27 -7.50
C LYS A 131 -4.13 9.03 -7.65
N ALA A 132 -4.69 7.85 -7.40
CA ALA A 132 -3.92 6.61 -7.39
C ALA A 132 -3.54 6.08 -8.79
N GLY A 133 -3.86 6.79 -9.88
CA GLY A 133 -3.70 6.29 -11.26
C GLY A 133 -2.30 5.76 -11.58
N ALA A 134 -1.25 6.49 -11.19
CA ALA A 134 0.15 6.05 -11.39
C ALA A 134 0.53 4.85 -10.51
N ILE A 135 -0.03 4.76 -9.29
CA ILE A 135 0.20 3.62 -8.39
C ILE A 135 -0.50 2.37 -8.94
N ASP A 136 -1.77 2.51 -9.34
CA ASP A 136 -2.56 1.45 -9.94
C ASP A 136 -1.96 0.98 -11.27
N GLU A 137 -1.26 1.84 -12.01
CA GLU A 137 -0.54 1.46 -13.23
C GLU A 137 0.59 0.50 -12.93
N VAL A 138 1.46 0.83 -11.95
CA VAL A 138 2.55 -0.06 -11.54
C VAL A 138 2.01 -1.40 -11.02
N ILE A 139 0.92 -1.40 -10.25
CA ILE A 139 0.27 -2.63 -9.78
C ILE A 139 -0.25 -3.46 -10.96
N ASN A 140 -0.91 -2.81 -11.92
CA ASN A 140 -1.42 -3.45 -13.12
C ASN A 140 -0.30 -4.06 -13.97
N ASP A 141 0.79 -3.35 -14.19
CA ASP A 141 1.94 -3.84 -14.96
C ASP A 141 2.58 -5.06 -14.29
N CYS A 142 2.78 -5.00 -12.98
CA CYS A 142 3.32 -6.13 -12.22
C CYS A 142 2.41 -7.35 -12.32
N TYR A 143 1.11 -7.18 -12.12
CA TYR A 143 0.17 -8.30 -12.20
C TYR A 143 0.08 -8.89 -13.60
N THR A 144 0.09 -8.05 -14.63
CA THR A 144 0.07 -8.50 -16.03
C THR A 144 1.32 -9.33 -16.35
N TYR A 145 2.50 -8.91 -15.86
CA TYR A 145 3.72 -9.71 -15.98
C TYR A 145 3.56 -11.07 -15.31
N LEU A 146 3.04 -11.13 -14.07
CA LEU A 146 2.77 -12.39 -13.38
C LEU A 146 1.82 -13.27 -14.18
N TYR A 147 0.76 -12.69 -14.73
CA TYR A 147 -0.23 -13.42 -15.51
C TYR A 147 0.36 -14.04 -16.78
N LEU A 148 1.16 -13.29 -17.54
CA LEU A 148 1.68 -13.72 -18.83
C LEU A 148 2.94 -14.58 -18.74
N GLU A 149 3.85 -14.25 -17.83
CA GLU A 149 5.16 -14.90 -17.75
C GLU A 149 5.17 -16.04 -16.72
N ILE A 150 4.51 -15.85 -15.57
CA ILE A 150 4.49 -16.85 -14.50
C ILE A 150 3.30 -17.78 -14.66
N GLY A 151 2.13 -17.27 -15.01
CA GLY A 151 0.90 -18.04 -15.19
C GLY A 151 1.10 -19.34 -15.99
N PRO A 152 1.67 -19.31 -17.20
CA PRO A 152 1.89 -20.50 -18.01
C PRO A 152 2.88 -21.52 -17.42
N THR A 153 3.72 -21.11 -16.46
CA THR A 153 4.70 -21.99 -15.80
C THR A 153 4.11 -22.75 -14.61
N LEU A 154 2.91 -22.38 -14.16
CA LEU A 154 2.26 -23.00 -13.03
C LEU A 154 1.75 -24.41 -13.39
N PRO A 155 1.90 -25.40 -12.48
CA PRO A 155 1.41 -26.74 -12.74
C PRO A 155 -0.12 -26.77 -12.83
N GLY A 156 -0.65 -27.54 -13.79
CA GLY A 156 -2.08 -27.80 -13.94
C GLY A 156 -2.54 -27.86 -15.40
N PRO A 157 -3.74 -28.41 -15.68
CA PRO A 157 -4.35 -28.38 -17.00
C PRO A 157 -4.58 -26.94 -17.47
N SER A 158 -4.60 -26.68 -18.77
CA SER A 158 -4.84 -25.31 -19.26
C SER A 158 -6.22 -24.79 -18.78
N PRO A 159 -6.39 -23.47 -18.55
CA PRO A 159 -7.69 -22.92 -18.12
C PRO A 159 -8.84 -23.36 -19.03
N SER A 160 -8.60 -23.40 -20.34
CA SER A 160 -9.58 -23.82 -21.33
C SER A 160 -9.95 -25.32 -21.19
N GLU A 161 -9.00 -26.20 -20.86
CA GLU A 161 -9.29 -27.61 -20.55
C GLU A 161 -10.14 -27.77 -19.29
N VAL A 162 -9.88 -26.97 -18.26
CA VAL A 162 -10.68 -27.00 -17.02
C VAL A 162 -12.13 -26.59 -17.30
N LEU A 163 -12.32 -25.55 -18.11
CA LEU A 163 -13.65 -25.10 -18.50
C LEU A 163 -14.37 -26.12 -19.36
N GLU A 164 -13.68 -26.76 -20.31
CA GLU A 164 -14.27 -27.81 -21.14
C GLU A 164 -14.65 -29.03 -20.30
N ALA A 165 -13.79 -29.47 -19.36
CA ALA A 165 -14.09 -30.55 -18.44
C ALA A 165 -15.32 -30.23 -17.57
N ARG A 166 -15.43 -28.99 -17.09
CA ARG A 166 -16.57 -28.50 -16.30
C ARG A 166 -17.85 -28.43 -17.12
N ALA A 167 -17.77 -28.01 -18.38
CA ALA A 167 -18.91 -28.00 -19.30
C ALA A 167 -19.37 -29.42 -19.63
N ARG A 168 -18.44 -30.35 -19.89
CA ARG A 168 -18.74 -31.77 -20.11
C ARG A 168 -19.36 -32.42 -18.87
N ALA A 169 -18.92 -32.07 -17.66
CA ALA A 169 -19.51 -32.55 -16.42
C ALA A 169 -20.95 -32.04 -16.24
N ARG A 170 -21.19 -30.74 -16.44
CA ARG A 170 -22.54 -30.16 -16.37
C ARG A 170 -23.50 -30.79 -17.40
N ALA A 171 -23.04 -30.97 -18.64
CA ALA A 171 -23.85 -31.61 -19.67
C ALA A 171 -24.23 -33.07 -19.31
N ARG A 172 -23.36 -33.79 -18.60
CA ARG A 172 -23.68 -35.14 -18.08
C ARG A 172 -24.70 -35.09 -16.94
N GLU A 173 -24.57 -34.14 -16.02
CA GLU A 173 -25.53 -33.95 -14.92
C GLU A 173 -26.91 -33.51 -15.42
N GLU A 174 -26.97 -32.61 -16.40
CA GLU A 174 -28.22 -32.19 -17.05
C GLU A 174 -28.89 -33.37 -17.77
N ALA A 175 -28.12 -34.16 -18.54
CA ALA A 175 -28.66 -35.36 -19.19
C ALA A 175 -29.17 -36.41 -18.18
N GLN A 176 -28.52 -36.52 -17.01
CA GLN A 176 -28.94 -37.44 -15.96
C GLN A 176 -30.19 -36.92 -15.20
N ASN A 177 -30.29 -35.61 -15.00
CA ASN A 177 -31.46 -34.97 -14.41
C ASN A 177 -32.68 -35.04 -15.35
N ASP A 178 -32.51 -34.80 -16.65
CA ASP A 178 -33.60 -34.93 -17.63
C ASP A 178 -34.08 -36.37 -17.77
N ALA A 179 -33.17 -37.35 -17.76
CA ALA A 179 -33.53 -38.78 -17.72
C ALA A 179 -34.31 -39.15 -16.44
N SER A 180 -33.97 -38.55 -15.30
CA SER A 180 -34.67 -38.77 -14.03
C SER A 180 -36.03 -38.04 -13.95
N ASN A 181 -36.18 -36.90 -14.62
CA ASN A 181 -37.40 -36.11 -14.64
C ASN A 181 -38.41 -36.64 -15.67
N SER A 182 -37.95 -37.30 -16.73
CA SER A 182 -38.79 -38.07 -17.68
C SER A 182 -39.47 -39.29 -17.05
N LEU A 183 -39.06 -39.72 -15.85
CA LEU A 183 -39.67 -40.84 -15.13
C LEU A 183 -40.72 -40.41 -14.09
N LYS A 184 -40.96 -39.10 -13.92
CA LYS A 184 -42.07 -38.59 -13.11
C LYS A 184 -43.28 -38.31 -14.02
N PRO A 185 -44.44 -38.95 -13.81
CA PRO A 185 -45.63 -38.66 -14.61
C PRO A 185 -46.02 -37.20 -14.39
N GLN A 186 -46.08 -36.42 -15.47
CA GLN A 186 -46.59 -35.05 -15.44
C GLN A 186 -48.03 -35.06 -14.93
N SER A 187 -48.26 -34.56 -13.71
CA SER A 187 -49.59 -34.16 -13.27
C SER A 187 -49.94 -32.81 -13.93
N THR A 188 -50.41 -32.85 -15.18
CA THR A 188 -50.86 -31.69 -15.98
C THR A 188 -52.19 -31.07 -15.53
N LEU A 189 -52.65 -31.31 -14.30
CA LEU A 189 -53.99 -30.92 -13.85
C LEU A 189 -54.05 -29.70 -12.91
N THR A 190 -52.95 -29.04 -12.59
CA THR A 190 -52.97 -27.94 -11.60
C THR A 190 -53.27 -26.55 -12.18
N ASN A 191 -53.33 -26.37 -13.50
CA ASN A 191 -53.57 -25.06 -14.13
C ASN A 191 -55.01 -24.82 -14.65
N ILE A 192 -55.95 -25.74 -14.43
CA ILE A 192 -57.34 -25.61 -14.93
C ILE A 192 -58.30 -24.96 -13.91
N LEU A 193 -57.86 -24.69 -12.68
CA LEU A 193 -58.73 -24.21 -11.58
C LEU A 193 -58.60 -22.73 -11.23
N ASN A 194 -57.94 -21.90 -12.06
CA ASN A 194 -57.92 -20.45 -11.85
C ASN A 194 -58.77 -19.73 -12.91
N PRO A 195 -59.97 -19.21 -12.58
CA PRO A 195 -60.76 -18.42 -13.53
C PRO A 195 -60.13 -17.04 -13.79
N PRO A 196 -60.23 -16.49 -15.01
CA PRO A 196 -59.72 -15.16 -15.32
C PRO A 196 -60.64 -14.09 -14.70
N GLY A 197 -60.22 -13.54 -13.56
CA GLY A 197 -60.81 -12.35 -12.97
C GLY A 197 -60.26 -11.09 -13.65
N SER A 198 -61.15 -10.42 -14.38
CA SER A 198 -61.27 -8.97 -14.54
C SER A 198 -60.01 -8.16 -14.88
N GLN A 199 -59.96 -7.84 -16.16
CA GLN A 199 -59.19 -6.77 -16.79
C GLN A 199 -59.68 -5.40 -16.28
N GLU A 200 -58.81 -4.63 -15.64
CA GLU A 200 -58.90 -3.17 -15.62
C GLU A 200 -57.58 -2.56 -16.12
N ALA A 201 -57.75 -1.62 -17.04
CA ALA A 201 -56.71 -0.89 -17.74
C ALA A 201 -56.33 0.37 -16.95
N ASN A 202 -55.02 0.57 -16.77
CA ASN A 202 -54.33 1.85 -16.65
C ASN A 202 -52.84 1.47 -16.78
N GLY A 203 -52.06 1.93 -17.74
CA GLY A 203 -51.97 3.31 -18.21
C GLY A 203 -50.77 3.95 -17.52
N ASP A 204 -49.55 3.54 -17.86
CA ASP A 204 -48.42 4.48 -18.01
C ASP A 204 -47.23 3.82 -18.69
N GLY A 205 -46.74 4.51 -19.74
CA GLY A 205 -45.58 4.11 -20.50
C GLY A 205 -44.32 4.66 -19.85
N GLU A 206 -43.55 3.80 -19.18
CA GLU A 206 -42.14 4.07 -18.91
C GLU A 206 -41.29 3.06 -19.67
N LYS A 207 -40.42 3.62 -20.51
CA LYS A 207 -39.43 2.92 -21.32
C LYS A 207 -38.51 2.09 -20.42
N GLN A 208 -38.84 0.82 -20.22
CA GLN A 208 -37.82 -0.20 -20.00
C GLN A 208 -37.04 -0.35 -21.30
N THR A 209 -35.94 0.40 -21.43
CA THR A 209 -34.85 -0.01 -22.30
C THR A 209 -34.34 -1.34 -21.78
N GLU A 210 -34.74 -2.42 -22.45
CA GLU A 210 -34.02 -3.70 -22.47
C GLU A 210 -32.55 -3.43 -22.75
N ALA A 211 -31.75 -3.34 -21.69
CA ALA A 211 -30.32 -3.49 -21.82
C ALA A 211 -30.07 -4.98 -22.08
N LEU A 212 -29.95 -5.36 -23.36
CA LEU A 212 -29.36 -6.63 -23.76
C LEU A 212 -28.11 -6.87 -22.87
N PRO A 213 -27.89 -8.10 -22.37
CA PRO A 213 -26.69 -8.39 -21.60
C PRO A 213 -25.51 -8.17 -22.53
N ARG A 214 -24.86 -7.00 -22.42
CA ARG A 214 -23.56 -6.75 -23.04
C ARG A 214 -22.66 -7.81 -22.47
N LYS A 215 -22.38 -8.86 -23.24
CA LYS A 215 -21.29 -9.80 -22.97
C LYS A 215 -20.08 -8.90 -22.68
N LYS A 216 -19.66 -8.85 -21.42
CA LYS A 216 -18.50 -8.06 -21.00
C LYS A 216 -17.30 -8.72 -21.66
N VAL A 217 -16.89 -8.21 -22.82
CA VAL A 217 -15.69 -8.66 -23.52
C VAL A 217 -14.51 -7.97 -22.86
N GLY A 218 -13.60 -8.76 -22.30
CA GLY A 218 -12.37 -8.30 -21.67
C GLY A 218 -12.47 -8.03 -20.17
N ILE A 219 -11.38 -8.29 -19.45
CA ILE A 219 -11.26 -8.03 -18.01
C ILE A 219 -11.01 -6.55 -17.78
N ARG A 220 -11.72 -5.95 -16.82
CA ARG A 220 -11.57 -4.53 -16.52
C ARG A 220 -10.38 -4.31 -15.59
N ARG A 221 -9.74 -3.15 -15.69
CA ARG A 221 -8.64 -2.74 -14.79
C ARG A 221 -8.94 -2.90 -13.30
N PRO A 222 -10.13 -2.53 -12.77
CA PRO A 222 -10.45 -2.75 -11.36
C PRO A 222 -10.43 -4.24 -10.95
N ASP A 223 -10.82 -5.15 -11.85
CA ASP A 223 -10.81 -6.59 -11.56
C ASP A 223 -9.37 -7.11 -11.45
N ILE A 224 -8.47 -6.60 -12.30
CA ILE A 224 -7.03 -6.90 -12.26
C ILE A 224 -6.42 -6.41 -10.95
N LEU A 225 -6.71 -5.16 -10.56
CA LEU A 225 -6.21 -4.59 -9.31
C LEU A 225 -6.69 -5.39 -8.09
N ARG A 226 -7.96 -5.81 -8.08
CA ARG A 226 -8.52 -6.66 -7.02
C ARG A 226 -7.77 -8.00 -6.93
N ARG A 227 -7.48 -8.64 -8.06
CA ARG A 227 -6.72 -9.90 -8.08
C ARG A 227 -5.26 -9.70 -7.66
N ALA A 228 -4.63 -8.58 -8.04
CA ALA A 228 -3.28 -8.22 -7.58
C ALA A 228 -3.21 -8.07 -6.05
N GLU A 229 -4.19 -7.39 -5.45
CA GLU A 229 -4.32 -7.26 -4.00
C GLU A 229 -4.56 -8.62 -3.32
N GLN A 230 -5.33 -9.52 -3.93
CA GLN A 230 -5.53 -10.89 -3.43
C GLN A 230 -4.22 -11.70 -3.43
N VAL A 231 -3.46 -11.65 -4.53
CA VAL A 231 -2.13 -12.29 -4.64
C VAL A 231 -1.20 -11.76 -3.56
N TYR A 232 -1.19 -10.44 -3.35
CA TYR A 232 -0.42 -9.80 -2.27
C TYR A 232 -0.81 -10.33 -0.88
N THR A 233 -2.10 -10.42 -0.58
CA THR A 233 -2.57 -10.88 0.75
C THR A 233 -2.15 -12.32 0.99
N ARG A 234 -2.32 -13.21 0.00
CA ARG A 234 -1.86 -14.60 0.10
C ARG A 234 -0.34 -14.71 0.27
N ALA A 235 0.43 -13.90 -0.45
CA ALA A 235 1.88 -13.84 -0.31
C ALA A 235 2.36 -13.38 1.08
N MET A 236 1.54 -12.64 1.83
CA MET A 236 1.84 -12.21 3.20
C MET A 236 1.42 -13.24 4.27
N GLU A 237 0.40 -14.05 3.98
CA GLU A 237 -0.09 -15.12 4.85
C GLU A 237 0.79 -16.38 4.82
N ALA A 238 1.67 -16.49 3.83
CA ALA A 238 2.62 -17.60 3.67
C ALA A 238 3.43 -17.84 4.97
N PRO A 239 3.42 -19.06 5.54
CA PRO A 239 4.24 -19.34 6.71
C PRO A 239 5.72 -19.19 6.34
N LYS A 240 6.46 -18.40 7.13
CA LYS A 240 7.92 -18.13 6.99
C LYS A 240 8.80 -19.37 7.22
N SER A 241 8.35 -20.58 6.90
CA SER A 241 9.03 -21.84 7.20
C SER A 241 9.15 -22.72 5.95
N ALA A 242 10.03 -22.34 5.04
CA ALA A 242 10.67 -23.26 4.10
C ALA A 242 12.19 -23.00 4.01
N GLY A 243 12.77 -22.38 5.04
CA GLY A 243 14.22 -22.25 5.20
C GLY A 243 14.77 -23.38 6.07
N LEU A 244 15.45 -24.35 5.44
CA LEU A 244 16.49 -25.20 6.02
C LEU A 244 16.07 -26.20 7.14
N ALA A 245 15.27 -27.20 6.79
CA ALA A 245 15.27 -28.49 7.48
C ALA A 245 15.87 -29.57 6.57
N SER A 246 17.20 -29.56 6.43
CA SER A 246 17.95 -30.69 5.87
C SER A 246 19.27 -30.82 6.61
N LYS A 247 19.19 -31.34 7.83
CA LYS A 247 20.27 -32.10 8.46
C LYS A 247 19.68 -33.34 9.09
N SER A 248 19.75 -34.42 8.32
CA SER A 248 19.68 -35.79 8.79
C SER A 248 20.62 -35.99 9.98
N ARG A 249 20.10 -36.42 11.12
CA ARG A 249 20.86 -37.30 12.03
C ARG A 249 19.93 -38.36 12.60
N LEU A 250 20.18 -39.57 12.11
CA LEU A 250 19.69 -40.86 12.56
C LEU A 250 19.78 -40.98 14.08
N GLY A 251 18.80 -41.66 14.67
CA GLY A 251 18.79 -42.04 16.07
C GLY A 251 19.92 -42.98 16.44
N SER A 252 20.26 -42.99 17.73
CA SER A 252 20.86 -44.15 18.35
C SER A 252 20.50 -44.19 19.84
N ILE A 253 19.95 -45.34 20.20
CA ILE A 253 19.63 -45.83 21.54
C ILE A 253 20.93 -46.21 22.28
N SER A 254 21.08 -45.83 23.55
CA SER A 254 21.64 -46.75 24.55
C SER A 254 21.41 -46.28 25.98
N SER A 255 21.02 -47.28 26.77
CA SER A 255 20.69 -47.27 28.17
C SER A 255 21.94 -47.49 29.03
N GLY A 256 22.01 -46.80 30.17
CA GLY A 256 22.39 -47.41 31.44
C GLY A 256 23.87 -47.47 31.80
N LYS A 257 24.28 -46.73 32.83
CA LYS A 257 24.78 -47.31 34.09
C LYS A 257 24.93 -46.22 35.16
N ARG A 258 24.23 -46.39 36.29
CA ARG A 258 24.57 -45.80 37.58
C ARG A 258 25.71 -46.62 38.19
N GLY A 259 26.66 -45.96 38.84
CA GLY A 259 27.69 -46.59 39.66
C GLY A 259 28.31 -45.54 40.57
N SER A 260 28.06 -45.67 41.87
CA SER A 260 28.40 -44.72 42.92
C SER A 260 29.79 -44.97 43.52
N ASN A 261 30.31 -43.93 44.19
CA ASN A 261 30.97 -43.93 45.52
C ASN A 261 32.25 -43.08 45.58
N THR A 262 32.16 -42.02 46.38
CA THR A 262 33.23 -41.29 47.11
C THR A 262 33.86 -42.18 48.21
N PRO A 263 35.08 -41.91 48.74
CA PRO A 263 35.29 -40.97 49.86
C PRO A 263 36.68 -40.25 49.83
N ASN A 264 36.81 -38.95 50.16
CA ASN A 264 36.92 -38.26 51.47
C ASN A 264 38.38 -37.87 51.85
N GLY A 265 38.58 -36.59 52.21
CA GLY A 265 39.53 -36.14 53.24
C GLY A 265 40.76 -35.33 52.81
N GLY A 266 40.86 -34.06 53.26
CA GLY A 266 42.15 -33.35 53.38
C GLY A 266 42.05 -31.81 53.29
N GLU A 267 42.33 -31.13 54.39
CA GLU A 267 42.13 -29.69 54.66
C GLU A 267 43.17 -28.72 54.06
N ALA A 268 42.71 -27.48 53.86
CA ALA A 268 43.35 -26.16 54.02
C ALA A 268 44.69 -25.80 53.33
N ALA A 269 44.64 -24.80 52.44
CA ALA A 269 45.46 -23.57 52.47
C ALA A 269 45.17 -22.66 51.24
N SER A 270 44.78 -21.39 51.49
CA SER A 270 44.94 -20.25 50.56
C SER A 270 46.45 -19.87 50.45
N PRO A 271 46.97 -19.08 49.48
CA PRO A 271 46.33 -17.90 48.86
C PRO A 271 46.70 -17.53 47.38
N ALA A 272 46.10 -16.43 46.93
CA ALA A 272 46.66 -15.35 46.10
C ALA A 272 46.30 -15.21 44.59
N SER A 273 45.73 -14.02 44.31
CA SER A 273 45.81 -13.19 43.07
C SER A 273 45.09 -13.73 41.81
N ASP A 274 44.45 -12.95 40.95
CA ASP A 274 44.56 -11.52 40.62
C ASP A 274 43.37 -11.08 39.71
N GLY A 275 43.04 -9.78 39.72
CA GLY A 275 42.34 -9.04 38.64
C GLY A 275 40.81 -9.17 38.54
N SER A 276 40.01 -8.39 39.29
CA SER A 276 39.57 -7.00 39.02
C SER A 276 38.48 -6.85 37.94
N ASP A 277 37.22 -6.75 38.35
CA ASP A 277 36.30 -5.79 37.74
C ASP A 277 35.47 -5.12 38.83
N MET A 278 35.42 -3.79 38.76
CA MET A 278 35.11 -2.88 39.85
C MET A 278 33.64 -2.45 39.73
N GLU A 279 32.85 -2.72 40.77
CA GLU A 279 31.54 -2.09 40.95
C GLU A 279 31.67 -0.74 41.70
N GLU A 280 30.60 0.07 41.56
CA GLU A 280 30.04 1.02 42.54
C GLU A 280 30.50 2.52 42.48
N PRO A 281 29.74 3.50 43.06
CA PRO A 281 28.47 4.08 42.55
C PRO A 281 28.30 5.62 42.87
N VAL A 282 27.05 6.11 42.80
CA VAL A 282 26.40 7.24 43.53
C VAL A 282 26.45 8.69 43.00
N GLY A 283 25.23 9.25 42.87
CA GLY A 283 24.84 10.62 43.28
C GLY A 283 24.75 11.64 42.15
N ASP A 284 23.87 12.64 42.14
CA ASP A 284 22.93 13.18 43.11
C ASP A 284 22.05 14.23 42.37
N ASP A 285 20.98 14.65 43.03
CA ASP A 285 19.88 15.53 42.64
C ASP A 285 20.24 16.86 41.95
N THR A 286 19.30 17.36 41.14
CA THR A 286 19.04 18.82 41.09
C THR A 286 17.56 19.11 40.74
N GLU A 287 16.72 19.16 41.77
CA GLU A 287 15.52 20.00 41.78
C GLU A 287 15.93 21.49 41.80
N MET A 288 15.29 22.32 40.98
CA MET A 288 15.10 23.73 41.33
C MET A 288 13.66 24.12 41.10
N LYS A 289 13.00 24.39 42.22
CA LYS A 289 11.75 25.12 42.38
C LYS A 289 12.16 26.56 42.77
N ASP A 290 11.56 27.57 42.16
CA ASP A 290 10.90 28.64 42.91
C ASP A 290 10.20 29.65 41.98
N GLU A 291 8.91 29.77 42.26
CA GLU A 291 7.95 30.80 41.89
C GLU A 291 8.31 32.15 42.58
N PRO A 292 7.78 33.30 42.16
CA PRO A 292 6.46 33.67 42.66
C PRO A 292 5.54 34.29 41.61
N THR A 293 4.40 33.66 41.43
CA THR A 293 3.14 34.29 41.01
C THR A 293 2.62 35.18 42.14
N ILE A 294 2.44 36.46 41.84
CA ILE A 294 1.57 37.35 42.61
C ILE A 294 0.34 37.60 41.74
N ASP A 295 -0.78 37.36 42.37
CA ASP A 295 -2.16 37.40 41.90
C ASP A 295 -2.74 38.83 41.88
N GLU A 296 -3.93 38.92 41.29
CA GLU A 296 -4.97 39.96 41.37
C GLU A 296 -5.12 40.97 40.23
N GLY A 297 -6.20 40.77 39.44
CA GLY A 297 -7.14 41.86 39.10
C GLY A 297 -7.83 41.83 37.73
N ASP A 298 -8.89 41.02 37.57
CA ASP A 298 -10.11 41.39 36.79
C ASP A 298 -10.85 42.47 37.62
N ASP A 299 -11.52 43.53 37.13
CA ASP A 299 -12.59 43.64 36.13
C ASP A 299 -12.85 45.18 35.85
N PRO A 300 -13.97 45.68 35.24
CA PRO A 300 -13.93 46.57 34.08
C PRO A 300 -14.52 48.00 34.27
N ASP A 301 -14.46 48.79 33.18
CA ASP A 301 -15.42 49.84 32.76
C ASP A 301 -14.91 51.30 32.59
N ALA A 302 -15.42 51.90 31.51
CA ALA A 302 -15.70 53.32 31.23
C ALA A 302 -14.58 54.35 30.92
N THR A 303 -14.52 54.68 29.61
CA THR A 303 -14.63 56.02 29.01
C THR A 303 -13.54 57.09 29.28
N THR A 304 -12.93 57.63 28.19
CA THR A 304 -12.99 59.06 27.75
C THR A 304 -11.72 59.56 27.04
N GLN A 305 -11.91 59.92 25.76
CA GLN A 305 -11.29 60.98 24.92
C GLN A 305 -9.78 61.10 24.62
N MET A 306 -9.55 61.16 23.30
CA MET A 306 -8.74 62.11 22.52
C MET A 306 -7.25 62.29 22.82
N THR A 307 -6.40 62.01 21.81
CA THR A 307 -5.61 63.04 21.13
C THR A 307 -5.11 62.55 19.77
N ALA A 308 -5.08 63.49 18.82
CA ALA A 308 -4.72 63.32 17.43
C ALA A 308 -3.20 63.26 17.20
N ALA A 309 -2.74 62.56 16.16
CA ALA A 309 -1.90 63.13 15.10
C ALA A 309 -1.42 62.09 14.07
N SER A 310 -1.87 62.32 12.82
CA SER A 310 -1.11 62.22 11.55
C SER A 310 -0.61 60.87 11.02
N SER A 311 -1.25 60.43 9.93
CA SER A 311 -0.62 59.69 8.83
C SER A 311 -0.95 60.43 7.52
N PRO A 312 0.00 60.66 6.60
CA PRO A 312 -0.36 61.01 5.22
C PRO A 312 -0.35 59.76 4.32
N ARG A 313 -1.47 59.55 3.63
CA ARG A 313 -1.56 58.75 2.41
C ARG A 313 -1.37 59.67 1.20
N GLY A 314 -0.60 59.21 0.22
CA GLY A 314 -0.75 59.60 -1.18
C GLY A 314 0.51 60.16 -1.85
N SER A 315 1.03 59.45 -2.84
CA SER A 315 1.58 60.07 -4.06
C SER A 315 1.65 59.03 -5.18
N ILE A 316 0.67 59.14 -6.06
CA ILE A 316 0.58 58.61 -7.43
C ILE A 316 1.44 59.48 -8.37
N HIS A 317 2.29 58.85 -9.18
CA HIS A 317 2.91 59.36 -10.42
C HIS A 317 3.61 58.12 -11.02
N ASP A 318 3.22 57.48 -12.12
CA ASP A 318 2.87 57.90 -13.49
C ASP A 318 3.91 58.77 -14.18
N SER A 319 4.88 58.12 -14.82
CA SER A 319 5.60 58.66 -15.98
C SER A 319 6.08 57.48 -16.83
N ALA A 320 5.36 57.29 -17.93
CA ALA A 320 5.76 56.56 -19.11
C ALA A 320 6.89 57.28 -19.87
N ASP A 321 7.47 56.55 -20.83
CA ASP A 321 8.41 56.94 -21.91
C ASP A 321 9.84 57.32 -21.50
N ASP A 322 10.86 56.59 -22.00
CA ASP A 322 11.30 56.78 -23.39
C ASP A 322 12.47 55.82 -23.76
N GLU A 323 12.45 55.43 -25.02
CA GLU A 323 13.39 54.77 -25.93
C GLU A 323 14.82 54.37 -25.49
N SER A 324 15.23 53.15 -25.89
CA SER A 324 16.55 52.91 -26.51
C SER A 324 16.58 51.58 -27.28
N ASP A 325 16.55 51.75 -28.60
CA ASP A 325 16.75 50.78 -29.67
C ASP A 325 18.24 50.39 -29.77
N LEU A 326 18.58 49.10 -29.65
CA LEU A 326 19.91 48.58 -29.98
C LEU A 326 19.78 47.19 -30.63
N SER A 327 19.44 47.19 -31.91
CA SER A 327 19.73 46.08 -32.81
C SER A 327 20.42 46.58 -34.06
N ASP A 328 21.75 46.58 -34.04
CA ASP A 328 22.55 46.50 -35.26
C ASP A 328 23.96 45.95 -34.93
N GLN A 329 24.27 44.72 -35.35
CA GLN A 329 25.38 44.46 -36.27
C GLN A 329 25.48 42.97 -36.66
N ARG A 330 25.69 42.82 -37.96
CA ARG A 330 26.01 41.61 -38.72
C ARG A 330 27.25 40.87 -38.25
#